data_AF-J0ELS5-F1
#
_entry.id   AF-J0ELS5-F1
#
_cell.length_a   1.000
_cell.length_b   1.000
_cell.length_c   1.000
_cell.angle_alpha   90.00
_cell.angle_beta   90.00
_cell.angle_gamma   90.00
#
_symmetry.space_group_name_H-M   'P 1'
#
loop_
_entity.id
_entity.type
_entity.pdbx_description
1 polymer ?
#
loop_
_entity_poly.entity_id
_entity_poly.type
_entity_poly.pdbx_seq_one_letter_code
_entity_poly.pdbx_strand_id
1 'polypeptide(L)'
;MKPFDIILEARSMLDKRIKTLLLFFGFNMVCLSVSFTNKPHLWFWFLVLGCFLVYAWQKKDFKSVKSLEFDSVSELEKDLNMEVTNDEWDTIKKLNEKLKMFFYVENAFYVFLLVSYLIVGMRVTLSCINNHGVLK
;
A
#
# COMPACT_ATOMS: atom_id res chain seq x y z
N MET A 1 8.47 -27.33 -6.69
CA MET A 1 8.23 -26.52 -5.47
C MET A 1 6.91 -27.01 -4.90
N LYS A 2 6.80 -27.33 -3.60
CA LYS A 2 5.58 -27.96 -3.10
C LYS A 2 4.42 -26.94 -3.04
N PRO A 3 3.16 -27.37 -3.25
CA PRO A 3 1.99 -26.48 -3.20
C PRO A 3 1.88 -25.75 -1.86
N PHE A 4 2.22 -26.46 -0.77
CA PHE A 4 2.23 -25.92 0.58
C PHE A 4 3.23 -24.76 0.76
N ASP A 5 4.41 -24.85 0.14
CA ASP A 5 5.43 -23.80 0.23
C ASP A 5 4.93 -22.50 -0.43
N ILE A 6 4.24 -22.62 -1.56
CA ILE A 6 3.65 -21.49 -2.30
C ILE A 6 2.55 -20.81 -1.46
N ILE A 7 1.68 -21.60 -0.81
CA ILE A 7 0.63 -21.09 0.08
C ILE A 7 1.25 -20.34 1.28
N LEU A 8 2.29 -20.92 1.88
CA LEU A 8 2.99 -20.33 3.01
C LEU A 8 3.66 -19.00 2.62
N GLU A 9 4.34 -18.98 1.48
CA GLU A 9 5.02 -17.79 0.96
C GLU A 9 4.01 -16.67 0.68
N ALA A 10 2.91 -16.99 0.01
CA ALA A 10 1.85 -16.03 -0.30
C ALA A 10 1.21 -15.44 0.97
N ARG A 11 0.96 -16.25 2.01
CA ARG A 11 0.48 -15.76 3.32
C ARG A 11 1.50 -14.83 4.00
N SER A 12 2.78 -15.20 3.99
CA SER A 12 3.84 -14.38 4.58
C SER A 12 3.98 -13.03 3.88
N MET A 13 3.86 -13.00 2.56
CA MET A 13 3.87 -11.75 1.79
C MET A 13 2.66 -10.89 2.09
N LEU A 14 1.46 -11.48 2.19
CA LEU A 14 0.24 -10.75 2.50
C LEU A 14 0.28 -10.12 3.90
N ASP A 15 0.78 -10.85 4.90
CA ASP A 15 0.95 -10.33 6.27
C ASP A 15 1.91 -9.13 6.33
N LYS A 16 3.08 -9.23 5.66
CA LYS A 16 4.03 -8.11 5.54
C LYS A 16 3.40 -6.87 4.90
N ARG A 17 2.59 -7.07 3.86
CA ARG A 17 1.90 -5.99 3.15
C ARG A 17 0.84 -5.33 4.00
N ILE A 18 0.00 -6.10 4.71
CA ILE A 18 -0.99 -5.58 5.67
C ILE A 18 -0.32 -4.73 6.74
N LYS A 19 0.76 -5.24 7.35
CA LYS A 19 1.48 -4.52 8.41
C LYS A 19 2.04 -3.19 7.91
N THR A 20 2.56 -3.18 6.69
CA THR A 20 3.08 -1.96 6.07
C THR A 20 1.96 -0.96 5.79
N LEU A 21 0.84 -1.42 5.24
CA LEU A 21 -0.32 -0.58 4.94
C LEU A 21 -0.92 0.05 6.22
N LEU A 22 -1.00 -0.71 7.32
CA LEU A 22 -1.40 -0.17 8.64
C LEU A 22 -0.44 0.91 9.14
N LEU A 23 0.86 0.73 8.93
CA LEU A 23 1.88 1.70 9.33
C LEU A 23 1.74 2.99 8.52
N PHE A 24 1.50 2.89 7.21
CA PHE A 24 1.19 4.05 6.36
C PHE A 24 -0.08 4.77 6.77
N PHE A 25 -1.14 4.01 7.09
CA PHE A 25 -2.39 4.60 7.56
C PHE A 25 -2.19 5.38 8.87
N GLY A 26 -1.49 4.80 9.84
CA GLY A 26 -1.16 5.48 11.09
C GLY A 26 -0.34 6.75 10.86
N PHE A 27 0.68 6.69 10.00
CA PHE A 27 1.48 7.85 9.63
C PHE A 27 0.64 8.96 8.99
N ASN A 28 -0.29 8.61 8.10
CA ASN A 28 -1.18 9.57 7.46
C ASN A 28 -2.13 10.25 8.44
N MET A 29 -2.68 9.50 9.40
CA MET A 29 -3.53 10.06 10.46
C MET A 29 -2.76 11.05 11.33
N VAL A 30 -1.48 10.78 11.62
CA VAL A 30 -0.60 11.73 12.32
C VAL A 30 -0.33 12.97 11.45
N CYS A 31 -0.06 12.80 10.16
CA CYS A 31 0.16 13.92 9.24
C CYS A 31 -1.09 14.82 9.15
N LEU A 32 -2.27 14.22 9.04
CA LEU A 32 -3.56 14.92 9.05
C LEU A 32 -3.80 15.63 10.38
N SER A 33 -3.53 15.01 11.53
CA SER A 33 -3.73 15.67 12.83
C SER A 33 -2.77 16.85 13.04
N VAL A 34 -1.50 16.69 12.65
CA VAL A 34 -0.49 17.77 12.68
C VAL A 34 -0.85 18.91 11.73
N SER A 35 -1.58 18.64 10.63
CA SER A 35 -2.05 19.70 9.73
C SER A 35 -3.04 20.69 10.37
N PHE A 36 -3.70 20.31 11.47
CA PHE A 36 -4.57 21.21 12.22
C PHE A 36 -3.80 22.11 13.19
N THR A 37 -2.56 21.76 13.53
CA THR A 37 -1.67 22.66 14.26
C THR A 37 -1.02 23.65 13.29
N ASN A 38 -1.20 24.95 13.49
CA ASN A 38 -0.69 26.08 12.66
C ASN A 38 0.86 26.21 12.61
N LYS A 39 1.59 25.09 12.53
CA LYS A 39 3.06 25.03 12.47
C LYS A 39 3.50 24.47 11.10
N PRO A 40 3.66 25.33 10.08
CA PRO A 40 3.92 24.91 8.70
C PRO A 40 5.25 24.16 8.53
N HIS A 41 6.25 24.44 9.37
CA HIS A 41 7.55 23.76 9.32
C HIS A 41 7.45 22.26 9.66
N LEU A 42 6.65 21.86 10.66
CA LEU A 42 6.48 20.46 11.02
C LEU A 42 5.85 19.68 9.87
N TRP A 43 4.87 20.29 9.20
CA TRP A 43 4.18 19.65 8.09
C TRP A 43 5.09 19.40 6.89
N PHE A 44 5.98 20.34 6.55
CA PHE A 44 6.95 20.15 5.46
C PHE A 44 7.83 18.91 5.72
N TRP A 45 8.27 18.71 6.96
CA TRP A 45 9.02 17.52 7.36
C TRP A 45 8.19 16.24 7.23
N PHE A 46 6.93 16.24 7.68
CA PHE A 46 6.04 15.08 7.56
C PHE A 46 5.74 14.74 6.09
N LEU A 47 5.63 15.74 5.22
CA LEU A 47 5.39 15.51 3.79
C LEU A 47 6.61 14.90 3.10
N VAL A 48 7.81 15.44 3.38
CA VAL A 48 9.06 14.87 2.86
C VAL A 48 9.27 13.44 3.34
N LEU A 49 9.04 13.18 4.64
CA LEU A 49 9.17 11.84 5.22
C LEU A 49 8.14 10.87 4.62
N GLY A 50 6.90 11.34 4.42
CA GLY A 50 5.83 10.60 3.78
C GLY A 50 6.14 10.21 2.34
N CYS A 51 6.62 11.15 1.52
CA CYS A 51 7.06 10.89 0.16
C CYS A 51 8.25 9.92 0.13
N PHE A 52 9.21 10.06 1.04
CA PHE A 52 10.35 9.15 1.15
C PHE A 52 9.90 7.72 1.49
N LEU A 53 8.97 7.58 2.45
CA LEU A 53 8.40 6.29 2.83
C LEU A 53 7.66 5.64 1.65
N VAL A 54 6.80 6.37 0.95
CA VAL A 54 6.09 5.85 -0.25
C VAL A 54 7.09 5.41 -1.32
N TYR A 55 8.13 6.20 -1.58
CA TYR A 55 9.17 5.85 -2.56
C TYR A 55 9.95 4.59 -2.16
N ALA A 56 10.39 4.51 -0.90
CA ALA A 56 11.11 3.34 -0.38
C ALA A 56 10.24 2.09 -0.41
N TRP A 57 8.94 2.24 -0.12
CA TRP A 57 7.97 1.16 -0.14
C TRP A 57 7.70 0.68 -1.58
N GLN A 58 7.39 1.60 -2.49
CA GLN A 58 7.16 1.29 -3.91
C GLN A 58 8.36 0.52 -4.48
N LYS A 59 9.59 0.96 -4.22
CA LYS A 59 10.79 0.27 -4.73
C LYS A 59 10.95 -1.16 -4.21
N LYS A 60 10.56 -1.42 -2.96
CA LYS A 60 10.75 -2.72 -2.31
C LYS A 60 9.63 -3.71 -2.65
N ASP A 61 8.39 -3.21 -2.72
CA ASP A 61 7.21 -4.04 -2.99
C ASP A 61 6.90 -4.20 -4.48
N PHE A 62 7.19 -3.26 -5.38
CA PHE A 62 6.97 -3.51 -6.82
C PHE A 62 7.80 -4.68 -7.34
N LYS A 63 9.00 -4.88 -6.76
CA LYS A 63 9.87 -6.00 -7.12
C LYS A 63 9.34 -7.34 -6.62
N SER A 64 8.63 -7.37 -5.48
CA SER A 64 8.01 -8.59 -4.94
C SER A 64 6.65 -8.88 -5.56
N VAL A 65 5.86 -7.84 -5.87
CA VAL A 65 4.53 -7.97 -6.51
C VAL A 65 4.64 -8.52 -7.92
N LYS A 66 5.63 -8.05 -8.70
CA LYS A 66 5.84 -8.55 -10.06
C LYS A 66 6.24 -10.03 -10.12
N SER A 67 6.74 -10.60 -9.02
CA SER A 67 6.99 -12.04 -8.90
C SER A 67 5.80 -12.84 -8.34
N LEU A 68 4.77 -12.17 -7.83
CA LEU A 68 3.64 -12.76 -7.09
C LEU A 68 2.30 -12.56 -7.81
N GLU A 69 2.28 -11.81 -8.91
CA GLU A 69 1.10 -11.59 -9.71
C GLU A 69 0.61 -12.96 -10.21
N PHE A 70 -0.53 -13.37 -9.68
CA PHE A 70 -1.16 -14.66 -9.89
C PHE A 70 -1.79 -14.81 -11.30
N ASP A 71 -1.19 -14.17 -12.33
CA ASP A 71 -1.25 -14.67 -13.71
C ASP A 71 -0.82 -16.14 -13.75
N SER A 72 0.05 -16.50 -12.82
CA SER A 72 0.46 -17.86 -12.53
C SER A 72 -0.65 -18.78 -12.05
N VAL A 73 -1.86 -18.41 -11.57
CA VAL A 73 -2.83 -19.48 -11.18
C VAL A 73 -3.12 -20.40 -12.38
N SER A 74 -3.23 -19.84 -13.58
CA SER A 74 -3.48 -20.64 -14.79
C SER A 74 -2.26 -21.43 -15.28
N GLU A 75 -1.04 -20.91 -15.08
CA GLU A 75 0.21 -21.63 -15.34
C GLU A 75 0.50 -22.70 -14.26
N LEU A 76 0.20 -22.37 -13.01
CA LEU A 76 0.31 -23.21 -11.81
C LEU A 76 -0.73 -24.33 -11.88
N GLU A 77 -1.93 -24.07 -12.39
CA GLU A 77 -2.92 -25.12 -12.70
C GLU A 77 -2.35 -26.11 -13.72
N LYS A 78 -1.68 -25.62 -14.77
CA LYS A 78 -1.04 -26.49 -15.78
C LYS A 78 0.16 -27.26 -15.23
N ASP A 79 0.99 -26.63 -14.43
CA ASP A 79 2.19 -27.24 -13.83
C ASP A 79 1.85 -28.26 -12.73
N LEU A 80 0.75 -28.04 -11.99
CA LEU A 80 0.36 -28.87 -10.85
C LEU A 80 -0.83 -29.80 -11.10
N ASN A 81 -1.36 -29.86 -12.33
CA ASN A 81 -2.59 -30.59 -12.71
C ASN A 81 -2.60 -32.10 -12.36
N MET A 82 -1.48 -32.67 -11.92
CA MET A 82 -1.38 -34.07 -11.49
C MET A 82 -0.89 -34.29 -10.05
N GLU A 83 -0.47 -33.23 -9.34
CA GLU A 83 0.22 -33.37 -8.03
C GLU A 83 -0.56 -32.77 -6.84
N VAL A 84 -1.67 -32.05 -7.10
CA VAL A 84 -2.44 -31.31 -6.08
C VAL A 84 -3.82 -31.91 -5.86
N THR A 85 -4.21 -32.01 -4.60
CA THR A 85 -5.56 -32.46 -4.22
C THR A 85 -6.60 -31.36 -4.44
N ASN A 86 -7.87 -31.74 -4.65
CA ASN A 86 -8.97 -30.77 -4.83
C ASN A 86 -9.11 -29.76 -3.66
N ASP A 87 -8.77 -30.17 -2.42
CA ASP A 87 -8.85 -29.31 -1.23
C ASP A 87 -7.73 -28.24 -1.19
N GLU A 88 -6.51 -28.63 -1.56
CA GLU A 88 -5.39 -27.71 -1.72
C GLU A 88 -5.66 -26.70 -2.84
N TRP A 89 -6.27 -27.15 -3.94
CA TRP A 89 -6.66 -26.28 -5.05
C TRP A 89 -7.71 -25.24 -4.65
N ASP A 90 -8.73 -25.64 -3.90
CA ASP A 90 -9.75 -24.70 -3.37
C ASP A 90 -9.10 -23.64 -2.44
N THR A 91 -8.12 -24.06 -1.63
CA THR A 91 -7.36 -23.15 -0.77
C THR A 91 -6.56 -22.13 -1.57
N ILE A 92 -5.86 -22.55 -2.63
CA ILE A 92 -5.09 -21.66 -3.51
C ILE A 92 -6.03 -20.64 -4.18
N LYS A 93 -7.18 -21.10 -4.70
CA LYS A 93 -8.17 -20.24 -5.35
C LYS A 93 -8.70 -19.15 -4.40
N LYS A 94 -9.09 -19.54 -3.18
CA LYS A 94 -9.52 -18.59 -2.13
C LYS A 94 -8.42 -17.60 -1.77
N LEU A 95 -7.16 -18.02 -1.76
CA LEU A 95 -6.03 -17.15 -1.45
C LEU A 95 -5.79 -16.11 -2.55
N ASN A 96 -5.88 -16.52 -3.82
CA ASN A 96 -5.79 -15.62 -4.97
C ASN A 96 -6.92 -14.56 -4.97
N GLU A 97 -8.16 -14.97 -4.67
CA GLU A 97 -9.28 -14.03 -4.55
C GLU A 97 -9.04 -13.00 -3.43
N LYS A 98 -8.55 -13.43 -2.26
CA LYS A 98 -8.16 -12.52 -1.17
C LYS A 98 -7.05 -11.56 -1.60
N LEU A 99 -6.06 -12.02 -2.34
CA LEU A 99 -4.98 -11.19 -2.88
C LEU A 99 -5.50 -10.14 -3.86
N LYS A 100 -6.37 -10.51 -4.80
CA LYS A 100 -7.01 -9.57 -5.73
C LYS A 100 -7.78 -8.48 -4.97
N MET A 101 -8.60 -8.86 -3.99
CA MET A 101 -9.29 -7.89 -3.16
C MET A 101 -8.31 -7.00 -2.38
N PHE A 102 -7.23 -7.57 -1.86
CA PHE A 102 -6.20 -6.82 -1.15
C PHE A 102 -5.54 -5.76 -2.04
N PHE A 103 -5.22 -6.07 -3.30
CA PHE A 103 -4.67 -5.08 -4.23
C PHE A 103 -5.65 -3.93 -4.50
N TYR A 104 -6.95 -4.20 -4.62
CA TYR A 104 -7.97 -3.15 -4.73
C TYR A 104 -8.01 -2.25 -3.49
N VAL A 105 -8.00 -2.84 -2.29
CA VAL A 105 -7.97 -2.10 -1.03
C VAL A 105 -6.69 -1.29 -0.90
N GLU A 106 -5.54 -1.88 -1.23
CA GLU A 106 -4.24 -1.21 -1.25
C GLU A 106 -4.24 -0.01 -2.19
N ASN A 107 -4.76 -0.17 -3.40
CA ASN A 107 -4.89 0.93 -4.37
C ASN A 107 -5.81 2.05 -3.86
N ALA A 108 -6.96 1.70 -3.26
CA ALA A 108 -7.86 2.68 -2.65
C ALA A 108 -7.16 3.46 -1.51
N PHE A 109 -6.35 2.77 -0.71
CA PHE A 109 -5.52 3.40 0.33
C PHE A 109 -4.47 4.35 -0.24
N TYR A 110 -3.81 3.98 -1.34
CA TYR A 110 -2.88 4.88 -2.03
C TYR A 110 -3.56 6.14 -2.53
N VAL A 111 -4.75 6.02 -3.13
CA VAL A 111 -5.55 7.17 -3.56
C VAL A 111 -5.94 8.04 -2.36
N PHE A 112 -6.39 7.43 -1.27
CA PHE A 112 -6.72 8.15 -0.04
C PHE A 112 -5.51 8.93 0.51
N LEU A 113 -4.34 8.30 0.57
CA LEU A 113 -3.09 8.96 0.96
C LEU A 113 -2.81 10.17 0.06
N LEU A 114 -2.82 9.99 -1.26
CA LEU A 114 -2.54 11.04 -2.23
C LEU A 114 -3.47 12.25 -2.04
N VAL A 115 -4.78 12.00 -1.92
CA VAL A 115 -5.78 13.05 -1.69
C VAL A 115 -5.53 13.77 -0.36
N SER A 116 -5.18 13.04 0.69
CA SER A 116 -4.79 13.60 1.99
C SER A 116 -3.66 14.61 1.81
N TYR A 117 -2.57 14.20 1.14
CA TYR A 117 -1.40 15.06 0.90
C TYR A 117 -1.75 16.29 0.07
N LEU A 118 -2.59 16.17 -0.95
CA LEU A 118 -3.06 17.31 -1.76
C LEU A 118 -3.86 18.31 -0.92
N ILE A 119 -4.80 17.83 -0.10
CA ILE A 119 -5.58 18.70 0.80
C ILE A 119 -4.66 19.46 1.73
N VAL A 120 -3.67 18.78 2.34
CA VAL A 120 -2.77 19.48 3.24
C VAL A 120 -1.84 20.44 2.49
N GLY A 121 -1.37 20.07 1.29
CA GLY A 121 -0.55 20.97 0.45
C GLY A 121 -1.27 22.24 0.04
N MET A 122 -2.56 22.14 -0.29
CA MET A 122 -3.39 23.31 -0.54
C MET A 122 -3.51 24.20 0.70
N ARG A 123 -3.73 23.62 1.89
CA ARG A 123 -3.80 24.39 3.15
C ARG A 123 -2.51 25.16 3.42
N VAL A 124 -1.35 24.51 3.27
CA VAL A 124 -0.07 25.16 3.52
C VAL A 124 0.21 26.27 2.51
N THR A 125 -0.06 26.02 1.24
CA THR A 125 0.09 27.04 0.18
C THR A 125 -0.77 28.26 0.49
N LEU A 126 -2.03 28.06 0.90
CA LEU A 126 -2.94 29.13 1.30
C LEU A 126 -2.44 29.89 2.54
N SER A 127 -1.93 29.18 3.55
CA SER A 127 -1.33 29.81 4.73
C SER A 127 -0.10 30.67 4.37
N CYS A 128 0.77 30.21 3.48
CA CYS A 128 1.92 30.98 3.00
C CYS A 128 1.50 32.24 2.23
N ILE A 129 0.50 32.13 1.33
CA ILE A 129 -0.02 33.28 0.57
C ILE A 129 -0.63 34.33 1.52
N ASN A 130 -1.43 33.90 2.49
CA ASN A 130 -2.05 34.81 3.47
C ASN A 130 -1.02 35.49 4.37
N ASN A 131 0.05 34.79 4.78
CA ASN A 131 1.10 35.38 5.62
C ASN A 131 1.98 36.40 4.87
N HIS A 132 2.08 36.29 3.55
CA HIS A 132 2.82 37.23 2.70
C HIS A 132 1.98 38.44 2.24
N GLY A 133 0.73 38.57 2.66
CA GLY A 133 -0.09 39.76 2.39
C GLY A 133 -0.57 39.92 0.94
N VAL A 134 -0.47 38.89 0.10
CA VAL A 134 -0.81 38.96 -1.34
C VAL A 134 -2.33 38.98 -1.59
N LEU A 135 -3.14 38.58 -0.61
CA LEU A 135 -4.62 38.56 -0.67
C LEU A 135 -5.28 39.68 0.17
N LYS A 136 -4.55 40.76 0.47
CA LYS A 136 -5.13 41.92 1.16
C LYS A 136 -5.58 42.99 0.17
#